data_AF-A0A835YQ68-F1
#
_entry.id   AF-A0A835YQ68-F1
#
_cell.length_a   1.000
_cell.length_b   1.000
_cell.length_c   1.000
_cell.angle_alpha   90.00
_cell.angle_beta   90.00
_cell.angle_gamma   90.00
#
_symmetry.space_group_name_H-M   'P 1'
#
loop_
_entity.id
_entity.type
_entity.pdbx_description
1 polymer ?
#
loop_
_entity_poly.entity_id
_entity_poly.type
_entity_poly.pdbx_seq_one_letter_code
_entity_poly.pdbx_strand_id
1 'polypeptide(L)'
;MTRMCEDLDCDYCFRNNFAASDARKVACWSDERHNGVLPRQVTKLSHKLYWFTCDGPCGGHHFQISPASITNGQRCPFCAGRQLCNDTDCEYCFSHSFAASDDRKVACWSAECNSGVTPRQVSIRSNKKFWFTCNGHCGGHNFQAGLLNTTGCPYC
;
A
#
# COMPACT_ATOMS: atom_id res chain seq x y z
N MET A 1 20.19 -14.74 14.05
CA MET A 1 20.05 -14.65 12.57
C MET A 1 20.46 -16.01 12.02
N THR A 2 19.52 -16.78 11.45
CA THR A 2 19.85 -18.11 10.88
C THR A 2 20.63 -17.90 9.58
N ARG A 3 21.87 -18.39 9.54
CA ARG A 3 22.73 -18.33 8.36
C ARG A 3 22.39 -19.52 7.46
N MET A 4 22.17 -19.26 6.17
CA MET A 4 21.98 -20.29 5.17
C MET A 4 23.35 -20.83 4.71
N CYS A 5 23.46 -22.14 4.50
CA CYS A 5 24.66 -22.73 3.88
C CYS A 5 24.62 -22.54 2.36
N GLU A 6 25.76 -22.78 1.72
CA GLU A 6 25.91 -22.67 0.25
C GLU A 6 25.50 -23.95 -0.49
N ASP A 7 25.26 -25.04 0.24
CA ASP A 7 24.78 -26.31 -0.29
C ASP A 7 23.35 -26.19 -0.84
N LEU A 8 23.20 -26.43 -2.14
CA LEU A 8 21.93 -26.37 -2.86
C LEU A 8 21.02 -27.57 -2.58
N ASP A 9 21.58 -28.68 -2.10
CA ASP A 9 20.85 -29.91 -1.78
C ASP A 9 20.46 -29.97 -0.29
N CYS A 10 20.71 -28.90 0.47
CA CYS A 10 20.36 -28.84 1.88
C CYS A 10 18.84 -28.66 2.09
N ASP A 11 18.15 -29.76 2.37
CA ASP A 11 16.71 -29.81 2.68
C ASP A 11 16.26 -28.82 3.78
N TYR A 12 17.10 -28.63 4.80
CA TYR A 12 16.80 -27.68 5.88
C TYR A 12 16.81 -26.24 5.35
N CYS A 13 17.82 -25.87 4.57
CA CYS A 13 17.94 -24.53 3.99
C CYS A 13 16.84 -24.29 2.95
N PHE A 14 16.52 -25.28 2.11
CA PHE A 14 15.42 -25.19 1.17
C PHE A 14 14.10 -24.82 1.86
N ARG A 15 13.70 -25.57 2.90
CA ARG A 15 12.43 -25.36 3.62
C ARG A 15 12.34 -24.03 4.37
N ASN A 16 13.46 -23.35 4.62
CA ASN A 16 13.52 -22.12 5.42
C ASN A 16 13.86 -20.87 4.61
N ASN A 17 14.14 -21.02 3.31
CA ASN A 17 14.39 -19.89 2.44
C ASN A 17 13.09 -19.26 1.91
N PHE A 18 13.20 -18.05 1.39
CA PHE A 18 12.05 -17.32 0.88
C PHE A 18 11.54 -17.89 -0.46
N ALA A 19 12.41 -18.49 -1.28
CA ALA A 19 12.03 -19.15 -2.52
C ALA A 19 11.04 -20.32 -2.33
N ALA A 20 11.07 -20.99 -1.17
CA ALA A 20 10.13 -22.05 -0.80
C ALA A 20 8.77 -21.52 -0.29
N SER A 21 8.54 -20.20 -0.34
CA SER A 21 7.24 -19.58 -0.07
C SER A 21 6.31 -19.71 -1.29
N ASP A 22 5.07 -19.25 -1.15
CA ASP A 22 4.07 -19.20 -2.25
C ASP A 22 4.68 -18.60 -3.54
N ALA A 23 4.58 -19.36 -4.63
CA ALA A 23 5.21 -19.06 -5.92
C ALA A 23 4.81 -17.69 -6.49
N ARG A 24 3.56 -17.23 -6.27
CA ARG A 24 3.13 -15.89 -6.72
C ARG A 24 3.87 -14.78 -5.99
N LYS A 25 4.25 -15.03 -4.74
CA LYS A 25 4.96 -14.07 -3.89
C LYS A 25 6.45 -13.99 -4.24
N VAL A 26 7.04 -15.10 -4.68
CA VAL A 26 8.42 -15.15 -5.18
C VAL A 26 8.52 -14.51 -6.57
N ALA A 27 7.51 -14.69 -7.42
CA ALA A 27 7.46 -14.07 -8.76
C ALA A 27 7.50 -12.54 -8.72
N CYS A 28 7.03 -11.92 -7.63
CA CYS A 28 7.11 -10.48 -7.43
C CYS A 28 8.52 -9.98 -7.05
N TRP A 29 9.51 -10.84 -6.85
CA TRP A 29 10.85 -10.44 -6.44
C TRP A 29 11.59 -9.68 -7.56
N SER A 30 12.11 -8.49 -7.27
CA SER A 30 12.79 -7.65 -8.25
C SER A 30 14.31 -7.78 -8.13
N ASP A 31 14.93 -8.67 -8.90
CA ASP A 31 16.39 -8.94 -8.84
C ASP A 31 17.27 -7.70 -9.10
N GLU A 32 16.82 -6.81 -9.99
CA GLU A 32 17.57 -5.61 -10.42
C GLU A 32 17.90 -4.65 -9.27
N ARG A 33 17.13 -4.68 -8.17
CA ARG A 33 17.28 -3.75 -7.03
C ARG A 33 18.02 -4.36 -5.83
N HIS A 34 18.58 -5.56 -5.99
CA HIS A 34 19.14 -6.34 -4.89
C HIS A 34 20.61 -6.73 -5.04
N ASN A 35 21.35 -6.13 -5.98
CA ASN A 35 22.75 -6.48 -6.24
C ASN A 35 22.95 -8.01 -6.44
N GLY A 36 21.96 -8.70 -7.01
CA GLY A 36 21.99 -10.15 -7.23
C GLY A 36 21.64 -11.04 -6.04
N VAL A 37 21.10 -10.50 -4.93
CA VAL A 37 20.58 -11.35 -3.83
C VAL A 37 19.32 -12.08 -4.32
N LEU A 38 19.42 -13.41 -4.35
CA LEU A 38 18.34 -14.29 -4.79
C LEU A 38 17.40 -14.65 -3.62
N PRO A 39 16.10 -14.91 -3.88
CA PRO A 39 15.15 -15.39 -2.87
C PRO A 39 15.66 -16.59 -2.04
N ARG A 40 16.42 -17.49 -2.67
CA ARG A 40 16.99 -18.68 -2.02
C ARG A 40 18.05 -18.36 -0.96
N GLN A 41 18.65 -17.16 -0.99
CA GLN A 41 19.68 -16.72 -0.05
C GLN A 41 19.08 -15.95 1.13
N VAL A 42 17.76 -15.75 1.13
CA VAL A 42 17.04 -14.98 2.14
C VAL A 42 16.13 -15.93 2.90
N THR A 43 16.14 -15.86 4.24
CA THR A 43 15.24 -16.66 5.05
C THR A 43 13.81 -16.11 4.97
N LYS A 44 12.80 -16.99 4.95
CA LYS A 44 11.38 -16.59 4.87
C LYS A 44 10.90 -15.75 6.08
N LEU A 45 11.63 -15.80 7.20
CA LEU A 45 11.37 -15.02 8.41
C LEU A 45 12.23 -13.75 8.52
N SER A 46 12.94 -13.37 7.45
CA SER A 46 13.72 -12.13 7.44
C SER A 46 12.80 -10.91 7.58
N HIS A 47 13.18 -9.99 8.48
CA HIS A 47 12.55 -8.68 8.65
C HIS A 47 13.19 -7.58 7.80
N LYS A 48 14.28 -7.90 7.08
CA LYS A 48 14.88 -6.96 6.13
C LYS A 48 13.89 -6.65 5.01
N LEU A 49 13.85 -5.40 4.58
CA LEU A 49 13.02 -4.96 3.46
C LEU A 49 13.73 -5.27 2.14
N TYR A 50 12.95 -5.81 1.20
CA TYR A 50 13.37 -6.08 -0.16
C TYR A 50 12.34 -5.47 -1.11
N TRP A 51 12.78 -5.09 -2.30
CA TRP A 51 11.98 -4.55 -3.39
C TRP A 51 11.24 -5.65 -4.14
N PHE A 52 9.95 -5.41 -4.34
CA PHE A 52 9.07 -6.26 -5.12
C PHE A 52 8.39 -5.43 -6.20
N THR A 53 8.11 -6.07 -7.33
CA THR A 53 7.31 -5.54 -8.43
C THR A 53 6.01 -6.32 -8.46
N CYS A 54 4.88 -5.64 -8.32
CA CYS A 54 3.58 -6.32 -8.27
C CYS A 54 3.18 -6.83 -9.67
N ASP A 55 2.89 -8.12 -9.79
CA ASP A 55 2.30 -8.76 -10.97
C ASP A 55 0.75 -8.62 -11.03
N GLY A 56 0.16 -7.96 -10.04
CA GLY A 56 -1.28 -7.82 -9.88
C GLY A 56 -1.89 -6.63 -10.66
N PRO A 57 -3.17 -6.32 -10.40
CA PRO A 57 -3.93 -5.34 -11.19
C PRO A 57 -3.43 -3.90 -11.03
N CYS A 58 -2.54 -3.62 -10.09
CA CYS A 58 -1.97 -2.30 -9.91
C CYS A 58 -0.93 -1.93 -10.98
N GLY A 59 -0.66 -2.79 -11.96
CA GLY A 59 0.14 -2.46 -13.13
C GLY A 59 1.64 -2.31 -12.84
N GLY A 60 2.24 -3.21 -12.06
CA GLY A 60 3.70 -3.23 -11.90
C GLY A 60 4.28 -2.35 -10.79
N HIS A 61 3.47 -1.86 -9.85
CA HIS A 61 3.99 -1.01 -8.78
C HIS A 61 5.14 -1.67 -8.00
N HIS A 62 6.18 -0.88 -7.74
CA HIS A 62 7.29 -1.29 -6.89
C HIS A 62 7.04 -0.93 -5.43
N PHE A 63 7.29 -1.87 -4.52
CA PHE A 63 7.17 -1.66 -3.09
C PHE A 63 8.23 -2.42 -2.31
N GLN A 64 8.49 -1.95 -1.10
CA GLN A 64 9.33 -2.65 -0.15
C GLN A 64 8.50 -3.38 0.89
N ILE A 65 8.83 -4.64 1.14
CA ILE A 65 8.23 -5.44 2.20
C ILE A 65 9.22 -6.51 2.67
N SER A 66 9.03 -7.03 3.88
CA SER A 66 9.87 -8.11 4.39
C SER A 66 9.33 -9.51 3.99
N PRO A 67 10.22 -10.49 3.73
CA PRO A 67 9.85 -11.89 3.57
C PRO A 67 8.95 -12.41 4.71
N ALA A 68 9.23 -12.01 5.96
CA ALA A 68 8.40 -12.39 7.11
C ALA A 68 6.96 -11.89 6.95
N SER A 69 6.78 -10.63 6.54
CA SER A 69 5.45 -10.05 6.30
C SER A 69 4.70 -10.79 5.18
N ILE A 70 5.38 -11.09 4.06
CA ILE A 70 4.82 -11.85 2.94
C ILE A 70 4.39 -13.26 3.37
N THR A 71 5.24 -13.93 4.15
CA THR A 71 4.97 -15.25 4.75
C THR A 71 3.73 -15.20 5.63
N ASN A 72 3.57 -14.13 6.41
CA ASN A 72 2.40 -13.86 7.25
C ASN A 72 1.16 -13.35 6.48
N GLY A 73 1.13 -13.51 5.15
CA GLY A 73 -0.04 -13.22 4.32
C GLY A 73 -0.18 -11.76 3.89
N GLN A 74 0.82 -10.91 4.13
CA GLN A 74 0.84 -9.58 3.55
C GLN A 74 1.09 -9.66 2.03
N ARG A 75 0.52 -8.71 1.29
CA ARG A 75 0.56 -8.62 -0.17
C ARG A 75 0.91 -7.19 -0.59
N CYS A 76 0.98 -6.96 -1.91
CA CYS A 76 1.20 -5.63 -2.48
C CYS A 76 0.37 -4.55 -1.76
N PRO A 77 1.02 -3.50 -1.21
CA PRO A 77 0.35 -2.44 -0.45
C PRO A 77 -0.56 -1.58 -1.33
N PHE A 78 -0.26 -1.44 -2.62
CA PHE A 78 -1.12 -0.75 -3.58
C PHE A 78 -2.42 -1.54 -3.83
N CYS A 79 -2.31 -2.84 -4.14
CA CYS A 79 -3.49 -3.71 -4.29
C CYS A 79 -4.32 -3.85 -3.01
N ALA A 80 -3.67 -3.74 -1.85
CA ALA A 80 -4.36 -3.73 -0.56
C ALA A 80 -5.02 -2.38 -0.24
N GLY A 81 -4.83 -1.33 -1.05
CA GLY A 81 -5.32 0.02 -0.80
C GLY A 81 -4.68 0.70 0.41
N ARG A 82 -3.44 0.34 0.72
CA ARG A 82 -2.65 0.95 1.82
C ARG A 82 -1.70 2.02 1.34
N GLN A 83 -1.35 2.00 0.06
CA GLN A 83 -0.48 2.99 -0.58
C GLN A 83 -1.06 3.40 -1.93
N LEU A 84 -0.72 4.62 -2.33
CA LEU A 84 -0.92 5.18 -3.66
C LEU A 84 0.44 5.69 -4.12
N CYS A 85 0.71 5.63 -5.43
CA CYS A 85 1.92 6.22 -5.99
C CYS A 85 1.75 7.72 -6.22
N ASN A 86 2.87 8.41 -6.43
CA ASN A 86 2.88 9.84 -6.72
C ASN A 86 2.68 10.17 -8.20
N ASP A 87 2.57 9.15 -9.06
CA ASP A 87 2.27 9.34 -10.48
C ASP A 87 0.83 9.83 -10.63
N THR A 88 0.68 11.03 -11.18
CA THR A 88 -0.62 11.69 -11.42
C THR A 88 -1.42 11.01 -12.52
N ASP A 89 -0.76 10.31 -13.43
CA ASP A 89 -1.38 9.65 -14.58
C ASP A 89 -1.71 8.18 -14.30
N CYS A 90 -1.32 7.67 -13.12
CA CYS A 90 -1.67 6.32 -12.69
C CYS A 90 -3.19 6.19 -12.40
N GLU A 91 -3.93 5.68 -13.38
CA GLU A 91 -5.38 5.45 -13.30
C GLU A 91 -5.78 4.51 -12.14
N TYR A 92 -4.96 3.48 -11.89
CA TYR A 92 -5.19 2.56 -10.78
C TYR A 92 -5.17 3.30 -9.43
N CYS A 93 -4.19 4.17 -9.21
CA CYS A 93 -4.09 4.93 -7.97
C CYS A 93 -5.14 6.03 -7.89
N PHE A 94 -5.50 6.66 -9.01
CA PHE A 94 -6.62 7.62 -9.05
C PHE A 94 -7.93 6.95 -8.59
N SER A 95 -8.32 5.84 -9.21
CA SER A 95 -9.56 5.11 -8.89
C SER A 95 -9.62 4.54 -7.47
N HIS A 96 -8.48 4.42 -6.80
CA HIS A 96 -8.37 3.96 -5.40
C HIS A 96 -8.08 5.10 -4.41
N SER A 97 -8.09 6.35 -4.87
CA SER A 97 -7.92 7.55 -4.05
C SER A 97 -9.26 8.17 -3.67
N PHE A 98 -9.26 9.05 -2.66
CA PHE A 98 -10.43 9.80 -2.28
C PHE A 98 -10.88 10.77 -3.38
N ALA A 99 -9.98 11.19 -4.28
CA ALA A 99 -10.33 12.04 -5.42
C ALA A 99 -11.34 11.40 -6.39
N ALA A 100 -11.43 10.07 -6.44
CA ALA A 100 -12.40 9.35 -7.27
C ALA A 100 -13.74 9.07 -6.54
N SER A 101 -13.96 9.67 -5.36
CA SER A 101 -15.22 9.54 -4.60
C SER A 101 -16.28 10.52 -5.10
N ASP A 102 -17.46 10.49 -4.48
CA ASP A 102 -18.56 11.43 -4.73
C ASP A 102 -18.07 12.90 -4.73
N ASP A 103 -18.32 13.61 -5.83
CA ASP A 103 -17.88 14.99 -6.06
C ASP A 103 -18.28 15.93 -4.92
N ARG A 104 -19.44 15.72 -4.29
CA ARG A 104 -19.91 16.55 -3.17
C ARG A 104 -19.03 16.36 -1.95
N LYS A 105 -18.52 15.15 -1.71
CA LYS A 105 -17.61 14.85 -0.61
C LYS A 105 -16.21 15.42 -0.88
N VAL A 106 -15.72 15.27 -2.10
CA VAL A 106 -14.42 15.80 -2.52
C VAL A 106 -14.42 17.33 -2.47
N ALA A 107 -15.50 17.97 -2.89
CA ALA A 107 -15.66 19.42 -2.82
C ALA A 107 -15.63 19.97 -1.38
N CYS A 108 -16.03 19.17 -0.40
CA CYS A 108 -15.97 19.54 1.01
C CYS A 108 -14.57 19.30 1.63
N TRP A 109 -13.56 18.85 0.88
CA TRP A 109 -12.23 18.60 1.43
C TRP A 109 -11.54 19.89 1.88
N SER A 110 -11.05 19.93 3.11
CA SER A 110 -10.30 21.09 3.61
C SER A 110 -8.79 20.86 3.44
N ALA A 111 -8.20 21.36 2.36
CA ALA A 111 -6.76 21.20 2.11
C ALA A 111 -5.91 21.90 3.19
N GLU A 112 -6.35 23.07 3.67
CA GLU A 112 -5.68 23.82 4.73
C GLU A 112 -5.62 23.01 6.04
N CYS A 113 -6.77 22.51 6.51
CA CYS A 113 -6.82 21.71 7.74
C CYS A 113 -6.16 20.33 7.60
N ASN A 114 -5.99 19.83 6.37
CA ASN A 114 -5.25 18.60 6.08
C ASN A 114 -3.79 18.86 5.67
N SER A 115 -3.23 20.03 6.01
CA SER A 115 -1.81 20.37 5.80
C SER A 115 -1.36 20.21 4.34
N GLY A 116 -2.22 20.58 3.39
CA GLY A 116 -1.95 20.51 1.95
C GLY A 116 -2.10 19.11 1.34
N VAL A 117 -2.45 18.09 2.13
CA VAL A 117 -2.75 16.76 1.57
C VAL A 117 -3.99 16.84 0.69
N THR A 118 -3.86 16.38 -0.54
CA THR A 118 -4.94 16.37 -1.53
C THR A 118 -5.76 15.06 -1.46
N PRO A 119 -7.03 15.08 -1.91
CA PRO A 119 -7.83 13.86 -2.06
C PRO A 119 -7.13 12.75 -2.86
N ARG A 120 -6.32 13.11 -3.86
CA ARG A 120 -5.57 12.15 -4.69
C ARG A 120 -4.51 11.38 -3.91
N GLN A 121 -3.93 12.00 -2.88
CA GLN A 121 -2.86 11.38 -2.08
C GLN A 121 -3.40 10.44 -1.00
N VAL A 122 -4.72 10.38 -0.83
CA VAL A 122 -5.35 9.62 0.25
C VAL A 122 -6.10 8.44 -0.33
N SER A 123 -5.75 7.22 0.09
CA SER A 123 -6.54 6.05 -0.32
C SER A 123 -7.95 6.12 0.26
N ILE A 124 -8.95 5.79 -0.56
CA ILE A 124 -10.37 5.72 -0.15
C ILE A 124 -10.59 4.72 1.00
N ARG A 125 -9.69 3.73 1.15
CA ARG A 125 -9.73 2.70 2.19
C ARG A 125 -9.03 3.12 3.49
N SER A 126 -8.55 4.36 3.58
CA SER A 126 -7.92 4.87 4.78
C SER A 126 -8.89 4.89 5.96
N ASN A 127 -8.45 4.35 7.09
CA ASN A 127 -9.18 4.43 8.36
C ASN A 127 -8.88 5.73 9.13
N LYS A 128 -8.06 6.63 8.58
CA LYS A 128 -7.80 7.94 9.18
C LYS A 128 -9.00 8.86 8.98
N LYS A 129 -9.17 9.78 9.94
CA LYS A 129 -10.11 10.89 9.78
C LYS A 129 -9.41 12.06 9.12
N PHE A 130 -10.14 12.78 8.29
CA PHE A 130 -9.69 13.98 7.60
C PHE A 130 -10.67 15.12 7.84
N TRP A 131 -10.18 16.34 7.67
CA TRP A 131 -10.98 17.55 7.82
C TRP A 131 -11.75 17.87 6.55
N PHE A 132 -13.01 18.24 6.76
CA PHE A 132 -13.94 18.69 5.74
C PHE A 132 -14.55 20.01 6.16
N THR A 133 -14.89 20.84 5.18
CA THR A 133 -15.60 22.11 5.34
C THR A 133 -16.95 22.00 4.61
N CYS A 134 -18.05 22.22 5.34
CA CYS A 134 -19.42 22.17 4.80
C CYS A 134 -19.65 23.29 3.79
N ASN A 135 -19.80 22.95 2.51
CA ASN A 135 -20.21 23.92 1.47
C ASN A 135 -21.74 24.02 1.32
N GLY A 136 -22.50 23.46 2.27
CA GLY A 136 -23.96 23.45 2.28
C GLY A 136 -24.57 24.69 2.94
N HIS A 137 -25.87 24.63 3.23
CA HIS A 137 -26.63 25.71 3.85
C HIS A 137 -26.21 26.03 5.30
N CYS A 138 -25.37 25.18 5.91
CA CYS A 138 -24.95 25.28 7.31
C CYS A 138 -23.88 26.35 7.59
N GLY A 139 -23.42 27.08 6.57
CA GLY A 139 -22.52 28.24 6.75
C GLY A 139 -21.03 27.91 6.99
N GLY A 140 -20.52 26.76 6.51
CA GLY A 140 -19.06 26.54 6.49
C GLY A 140 -18.46 25.74 7.65
N HIS A 141 -19.24 24.95 8.39
CA HIS A 141 -18.69 24.16 9.52
C HIS A 141 -17.55 23.22 9.11
N ASN A 142 -16.48 23.24 9.90
CA ASN A 142 -15.38 22.29 9.81
C ASN A 142 -15.67 21.05 10.66
N PHE A 143 -15.47 19.87 10.11
CA PHE A 143 -15.67 18.61 10.82
C PHE A 143 -14.68 17.54 10.38
N GLN A 144 -14.42 16.56 11.26
CA GLN A 144 -13.60 15.40 10.96
C GLN A 144 -14.46 14.16 10.71
N ALA A 145 -14.15 13.43 9.64
CA ALA A 145 -14.83 12.18 9.36
C ALA A 145 -13.90 11.17 8.65
N GLY A 146 -14.26 9.89 8.74
CA GLY A 146 -13.60 8.83 7.96
C GLY A 146 -14.18 8.79 6.55
N LEU A 147 -13.37 8.46 5.55
CA LEU A 147 -13.73 8.65 4.14
C LEU A 147 -14.96 7.84 3.70
N LEU A 148 -15.05 6.57 4.10
CA LEU A 148 -16.16 5.69 3.77
C LEU A 148 -17.45 6.03 4.53
N ASN A 149 -17.33 6.57 5.75
CA ASN A 149 -18.46 6.83 6.66
C ASN A 149 -18.88 8.30 6.69
N THR A 150 -18.38 9.13 5.78
CA THR A 150 -18.81 10.53 5.63
C THR A 150 -20.26 10.56 5.13
N THR A 151 -21.23 10.80 6.03
CA THR A 151 -22.65 10.98 5.67
C THR A 151 -23.01 12.43 5.33
N GLY A 152 -22.04 13.34 5.36
CA GLY A 152 -22.25 14.78 5.18
C GLY A 152 -21.83 15.56 6.42
N CYS A 153 -22.08 16.87 6.41
CA CYS A 153 -21.86 17.72 7.59
C CYS A 153 -22.84 17.32 8.70
N PRO A 154 -22.38 17.09 9.94
CA PRO A 154 -23.25 16.69 11.05
C PRO A 154 -24.19 17.82 11.53
N TYR A 155 -24.05 19.02 10.98
CA TYR A 155 -24.87 20.20 11.30
C TYR A 155 -25.83 20.58 10.15
N CYS A 156 -25.89 19.77 9.08
CA CYS A 156 -26.81 19.92 7.95
C CYS A 156 -28.04 19.01 8.09
#